data_AF-A0A3A9EQF5-F1
#
_entry.id   AF-A0A3A9EQF5-F1
#
_cell.length_a   1.000
_cell.length_b   1.000
_cell.length_c   1.000
_cell.angle_alpha   90.00
_cell.angle_beta   90.00
_cell.angle_gamma   90.00
#
_symmetry.space_group_name_H-M   'P 1'
#
loop_
_entity.id
_entity.type
_entity.pdbx_description
1 polymer ?
#
loop_
_entity_poly.entity_id
_entity_poly.type
_entity_poly.pdbx_seq_one_letter_code
_entity_poly.pdbx_strand_id
1 'polypeptide(L)'
;MNKEKFIALLVAALHGISVHQDLILELLGILKSSGSEQAFLDILIARLKFLDERGIHAVRHQEFELLDQGIYSMHLARKEFNIRILYCFLSDGRPALLCAFFERAGHKDTDYTHEIPKAVQRRKELEEELS
;
A
#
# COMPACT_ATOMS: atom_id res chain seq x y z
N MET A 1 7.02 -18.31 6.47
CA MET A 1 8.30 -17.61 6.80
C MET A 1 8.25 -17.16 8.25
N ASN A 2 9.37 -17.01 8.98
CA ASN A 2 9.29 -16.49 10.36
C ASN A 2 9.02 -14.96 10.37
N LYS A 3 8.50 -14.45 11.49
CA LYS A 3 8.06 -13.05 11.61
C LYS A 3 9.21 -12.05 11.42
N GLU A 4 10.37 -12.32 12.00
CA GLU A 4 11.53 -11.43 11.93
C GLU A 4 12.05 -11.29 10.50
N LYS A 5 12.17 -12.42 9.78
CA LYS A 5 12.56 -12.42 8.36
C LYS A 5 11.54 -11.68 7.51
N PHE A 6 10.24 -11.85 7.79
CA PHE A 6 9.21 -11.12 7.06
C PHE A 6 9.33 -9.61 7.27
N ILE A 7 9.47 -9.15 8.51
CA ILE A 7 9.64 -7.73 8.84
C ILE A 7 10.88 -7.16 8.15
N ALA A 8 12.01 -7.87 8.22
CA ALA A 8 13.26 -7.42 7.59
C ALA A 8 13.10 -7.25 6.07
N LEU A 9 12.47 -8.21 5.40
CA LEU A 9 12.22 -8.14 3.95
C LEU A 9 11.19 -7.07 3.59
N LEU A 10 10.17 -6.86 4.42
CA LEU A 10 9.18 -5.80 4.21
C LEU A 10 9.83 -4.42 4.32
N VAL A 11 10.61 -4.17 5.38
CA VAL A 11 11.34 -2.91 5.56
C VAL A 11 12.33 -2.69 4.41
N ALA A 12 13.02 -3.74 3.96
CA ALA A 12 13.92 -3.65 2.82
C ALA A 12 13.18 -3.33 1.51
N ALA A 13 12.00 -3.91 1.27
CA ALA A 13 11.19 -3.64 0.08
C ALA A 13 10.63 -2.20 0.06
N LEU A 14 10.37 -1.63 1.25
CA LEU A 14 9.89 -0.26 1.42
C LEU A 14 11.01 0.78 1.46
N HIS A 15 12.27 0.35 1.45
CA HIS A 15 13.40 1.25 1.50
C HIS A 15 13.41 2.22 0.31
N GLY A 16 13.59 3.51 0.60
CA GLY A 16 13.60 4.57 -0.41
C GLY A 16 12.22 5.12 -0.79
N ILE A 17 11.14 4.58 -0.21
CA ILE A 17 9.77 5.08 -0.39
C ILE A 17 9.30 5.71 0.92
N SER A 18 8.63 6.86 0.84
CA SER A 18 8.00 7.46 2.02
C SER A 18 6.85 6.59 2.50
N VAL A 19 6.84 6.23 3.78
CA VAL A 19 5.84 5.31 4.35
C VAL A 19 5.35 5.87 5.67
N HIS A 20 4.04 6.00 5.81
CA HIS A 20 3.44 6.33 7.10
C HIS A 20 3.65 5.18 8.09
N GLN A 21 4.03 5.50 9.33
CA GLN A 21 4.43 4.53 10.37
C GLN A 21 3.43 3.39 10.59
N ASP A 22 2.13 3.69 10.54
CA ASP A 22 1.08 2.69 10.78
C ASP A 22 0.93 1.66 9.66
N LEU A 23 1.39 1.93 8.44
CA LEU A 23 1.25 1.01 7.32
C LEU A 23 1.86 -0.36 7.65
N ILE A 24 3.04 -0.36 8.27
CA ILE A 24 3.75 -1.59 8.64
C ILE A 24 2.93 -2.37 9.67
N LEU A 25 2.35 -1.70 10.66
CA LEU A 25 1.51 -2.35 11.67
C LEU A 25 0.26 -2.98 11.06
N GLU A 26 -0.36 -2.29 10.10
CA GLU A 26 -1.52 -2.79 9.36
C GLU A 26 -1.19 -4.03 8.54
N LEU A 27 -0.10 -3.98 7.77
CA LEU A 27 0.36 -5.13 6.98
C LEU A 27 0.71 -6.33 7.87
N LEU A 28 1.35 -6.10 9.00
CA LEU A 28 1.64 -7.15 9.98
C LEU A 28 0.37 -7.73 10.60
N GLY A 29 -0.64 -6.90 10.85
CA GLY A 29 -1.94 -7.33 11.34
C GLY A 29 -2.69 -8.19 10.33
N ILE A 30 -2.72 -7.76 9.07
CA ILE A 30 -3.42 -8.45 7.97
C ILE A 30 -2.76 -9.78 7.64
N LEU A 31 -1.43 -9.84 7.58
CA LEU A 31 -0.69 -11.03 7.14
C LEU A 31 -0.38 -12.01 8.26
N LYS A 32 -0.77 -11.70 9.51
CA LYS A 32 -0.50 -12.53 10.68
C LYS A 32 -1.02 -13.96 10.48
N SER A 33 -0.11 -14.94 10.54
CA SER A 33 -0.42 -16.36 10.41
C SER A 33 -1.08 -16.75 9.07
N SER A 34 -0.90 -15.94 8.01
CA SER A 34 -1.49 -16.20 6.70
C SER A 34 -0.76 -17.31 5.93
N GLY A 35 0.54 -17.51 6.19
CA GLY A 35 1.40 -18.39 5.39
C GLY A 35 1.68 -17.86 3.97
N SER A 36 1.13 -16.69 3.63
CA SER A 36 1.24 -16.05 2.32
C SER A 36 2.30 -14.95 2.26
N GLU A 37 3.14 -14.82 3.29
CA GLU A 37 4.02 -13.67 3.46
C GLU A 37 5.01 -13.51 2.28
N GLN A 38 5.52 -14.63 1.76
CA GLN A 38 6.42 -14.59 0.59
C GLN A 38 5.67 -14.12 -0.67
N ALA A 39 4.49 -14.69 -0.94
CA ALA A 39 3.68 -14.32 -2.10
C ALA A 39 3.23 -12.85 -2.04
N PHE A 40 2.97 -12.34 -0.83
CA PHE A 40 2.71 -10.93 -0.59
C PHE A 40 3.94 -10.06 -0.90
N LEU A 41 5.13 -10.42 -0.43
CA LEU A 41 6.35 -9.65 -0.73
C LEU A 41 6.63 -9.62 -2.24
N ASP A 42 6.47 -10.74 -2.92
CA ASP A 42 6.76 -10.82 -4.36
C ASP A 42 5.84 -9.87 -5.15
N ILE A 43 4.54 -9.83 -4.82
CA ILE A 43 3.60 -8.92 -5.49
C ILE A 43 3.79 -7.47 -5.05
N LEU A 44 4.11 -7.21 -3.77
CA LEU A 44 4.44 -5.87 -3.28
C LEU A 44 5.63 -5.30 -4.05
N ILE A 45 6.74 -6.03 -4.13
CA ILE A 45 7.94 -5.59 -4.86
C ILE A 45 7.62 -5.32 -6.33
N ALA A 46 6.81 -6.17 -6.98
CA ALA A 46 6.39 -5.94 -8.36
C ALA A 46 5.55 -4.66 -8.51
N ARG A 47 4.63 -4.38 -7.58
CA ARG A 47 3.81 -3.15 -7.58
C ARG A 47 4.65 -1.91 -7.33
N LEU A 48 5.57 -1.95 -6.37
CA LEU A 48 6.45 -0.82 -6.06
C LEU A 48 7.37 -0.49 -7.24
N LYS A 49 7.97 -1.50 -7.89
CA LYS A 49 8.76 -1.28 -9.12
C LYS A 49 7.93 -0.67 -10.24
N PHE A 50 6.71 -1.18 -10.45
CA PHE A 50 5.83 -0.62 -11.48
C PHE A 50 5.45 0.83 -11.17
N LEU A 51 5.21 1.15 -9.90
CA LEU A 51 4.90 2.50 -9.46
C LEU A 51 6.09 3.45 -9.65
N ASP A 52 7.31 3.00 -9.34
CA ASP A 52 8.55 3.75 -9.56
C ASP A 52 8.79 4.04 -11.06
N GLU A 53 8.62 3.02 -11.92
CA GLU A 53 8.82 3.15 -13.37
C GLU A 53 7.77 4.02 -14.07
N ARG A 54 6.51 4.01 -13.58
CA ARG A 54 5.37 4.64 -14.27
C ARG A 54 4.90 5.92 -13.60
N GLY A 55 5.22 6.15 -12.33
CA GLY A 55 4.69 7.24 -11.53
C GLY A 55 3.18 7.34 -11.63
N ILE A 56 2.67 8.56 -11.89
CA ILE A 56 1.23 8.82 -12.03
C ILE A 56 0.57 8.00 -13.15
N HIS A 57 1.32 7.53 -14.15
CA HIS A 57 0.77 6.70 -15.23
C HIS A 57 0.50 5.25 -14.81
N ALA A 58 0.85 4.86 -13.57
CA ALA A 58 0.56 3.53 -13.04
C ALA A 58 -0.95 3.21 -13.06
N VAL A 59 -1.82 4.21 -12.88
CA VAL A 59 -3.30 4.08 -12.92
C VAL A 59 -3.87 3.59 -14.25
N ARG A 60 -3.05 3.50 -15.30
CA ARG A 60 -3.45 2.84 -16.57
C ARG A 60 -3.46 1.32 -16.46
N HIS A 61 -2.91 0.76 -15.40
CA HIS A 61 -2.92 -0.66 -15.10
C HIS A 61 -4.07 -0.98 -14.15
N GLN A 62 -4.79 -2.07 -14.39
CA GLN A 62 -6.01 -2.47 -13.64
C GLN A 62 -5.84 -2.62 -12.11
N GLU A 63 -4.59 -2.71 -11.65
CA GLU A 63 -4.22 -2.94 -10.25
C GLU A 63 -3.96 -1.63 -9.53
N PHE A 64 -4.09 -0.50 -10.23
CA PHE A 64 -3.88 0.83 -9.72
C PHE A 64 -5.09 1.66 -10.09
N GLU A 65 -5.55 2.46 -9.14
CA GLU A 65 -6.77 3.23 -9.27
C GLU A 65 -6.55 4.63 -8.70
N LEU A 66 -7.00 5.65 -9.43
CA LEU A 66 -7.13 6.99 -8.88
C LEU A 66 -8.45 7.05 -8.11
N LEU A 67 -8.37 7.35 -6.82
CA LEU A 67 -9.54 7.61 -5.99
C LEU A 67 -9.81 9.12 -5.94
N ASP A 68 -10.31 9.61 -4.82
CA ASP A 68 -10.60 11.02 -4.59
C ASP A 68 -9.47 11.73 -3.82
N GLN A 69 -9.46 13.07 -3.85
CA GLN A 69 -8.57 13.94 -3.07
C GLN A 69 -7.06 13.68 -3.27
N GLY A 70 -6.68 13.20 -4.46
CA GLY A 70 -5.29 12.86 -4.77
C GLY A 70 -4.79 11.60 -4.06
N ILE A 71 -5.70 10.76 -3.58
CA ILE A 71 -5.41 9.43 -3.07
C ILE A 71 -5.55 8.43 -4.21
N TYR A 72 -4.68 7.43 -4.19
CA TYR A 72 -4.62 6.34 -5.15
C TYR A 72 -4.68 5.03 -4.37
N SER A 73 -5.12 3.98 -5.04
CA SER A 73 -5.12 2.62 -4.51
C SER A 73 -4.26 1.72 -5.40
N MET A 74 -3.48 0.84 -4.78
CA MET A 74 -2.91 -0.31 -5.48
C MET A 74 -3.44 -1.61 -4.89
N HIS A 75 -3.65 -2.59 -5.77
CA HIS A 75 -4.20 -3.89 -5.46
C HIS A 75 -3.10 -4.95 -5.39
N LEU A 76 -3.10 -5.69 -4.28
CA LEU A 76 -2.23 -6.82 -4.02
C LEU A 76 -3.10 -8.03 -3.74
N ALA A 77 -3.43 -8.78 -4.78
CA ALA A 77 -4.30 -9.95 -4.67
C ALA A 77 -3.65 -11.23 -5.20
N ARG A 78 -3.85 -12.30 -4.42
CA ARG A 78 -3.62 -13.70 -4.77
C ARG A 78 -4.79 -14.53 -4.24
N LYS A 79 -4.76 -15.84 -4.44
CA LYS A 79 -5.81 -16.73 -3.95
C LYS A 79 -5.93 -16.66 -2.42
N GLU A 80 -4.83 -16.41 -1.74
CA GLU A 80 -4.68 -16.46 -0.29
C GLU A 80 -4.98 -15.12 0.40
N PHE A 81 -4.92 -14.00 -0.32
CA PHE A 81 -5.09 -12.66 0.26
C PHE A 81 -5.63 -11.65 -0.76
N ASN A 82 -6.35 -10.66 -0.25
CA ASN A 82 -6.90 -9.56 -1.03
C ASN A 82 -6.62 -8.25 -0.28
N ILE A 83 -5.53 -7.55 -0.62
CA ILE A 83 -5.05 -6.38 0.13
C ILE A 83 -5.03 -5.15 -0.78
N ARG A 84 -5.49 -4.03 -0.25
CA ARG A 84 -5.36 -2.72 -0.87
C ARG A 84 -4.40 -1.88 -0.07
N ILE A 85 -3.52 -1.16 -0.76
CA ILE A 85 -2.67 -0.13 -0.16
C ILE A 85 -3.09 1.22 -0.77
N LEU A 86 -3.42 2.18 0.09
CA LEU A 86 -3.63 3.56 -0.34
C LEU A 86 -2.31 4.33 -0.29
N TYR A 87 -2.10 5.13 -1.32
CA TYR A 87 -0.90 5.93 -1.49
C TYR A 87 -1.24 7.29 -2.12
N CYS A 88 -0.28 8.20 -2.10
CA CYS A 88 -0.35 9.49 -2.80
C CYS A 88 0.98 9.80 -3.47
N PHE A 89 1.03 10.89 -4.23
CA PHE A 89 2.28 11.49 -4.67
C PHE A 89 2.53 12.76 -3.86
N LEU A 90 3.72 12.88 -3.29
CA LEU A 90 4.18 14.08 -2.59
C LEU A 90 4.42 15.24 -3.58
N SER A 91 4.67 16.43 -3.06
CA SER A 91 4.92 17.63 -3.86
C SER A 91 6.11 17.51 -4.82
N ASP A 92 7.10 16.67 -4.49
CA ASP A 92 8.25 16.35 -5.32
C ASP A 92 8.00 15.22 -6.34
N GLY A 93 6.77 14.70 -6.40
CA GLY A 93 6.35 13.65 -7.31
C GLY A 93 6.70 12.23 -6.87
N ARG A 94 7.36 12.04 -5.72
CA ARG A 94 7.63 10.69 -5.19
C ARG A 94 6.37 10.08 -4.56
N PRO A 95 6.15 8.76 -4.71
CA PRO A 95 5.03 8.10 -4.06
C PRO A 95 5.26 8.00 -2.55
N ALA A 96 4.17 8.13 -1.78
CA ALA A 96 4.12 7.88 -0.36
C ALA A 96 2.99 6.91 0.00
N LEU A 97 3.31 5.85 0.74
CA LEU A 97 2.34 4.83 1.15
C LEU A 97 1.71 5.18 2.50
N LEU A 98 0.39 5.08 2.59
CA LEU A 98 -0.39 5.70 3.67
C LEU A 98 -1.06 4.67 4.58
N CYS A 99 -1.87 3.77 4.01
CA CYS A 99 -2.56 2.73 4.79
C CYS A 99 -2.76 1.46 3.98
N ALA A 100 -2.94 0.35 4.69
CA ALA A 100 -3.30 -0.94 4.12
C ALA A 100 -4.54 -1.50 4.80
N PHE A 101 -5.39 -2.18 4.02
CA PHE A 101 -6.55 -2.88 4.53
C PHE A 101 -6.85 -4.14 3.71
N PHE A 102 -7.55 -5.07 4.34
CA PHE A 102 -8.03 -6.29 3.68
C PHE A 102 -9.35 -6.02 2.97
N GLU A 103 -9.40 -6.25 1.67
CA GLU A 103 -10.59 -6.10 0.85
C GLU A 103 -11.45 -7.37 0.98
N ARG A 104 -12.59 -7.25 1.69
CA ARG A 104 -13.49 -8.37 1.94
C ARG A 104 -14.08 -8.87 0.63
N ALA A 105 -13.82 -10.14 0.29
CA ALA A 105 -14.39 -10.77 -0.88
C ALA A 105 -15.93 -10.76 -0.83
N GLY A 106 -16.58 -10.43 -1.96
CA GLY A 106 -18.03 -10.54 -2.14
C GLY A 106 -18.76 -9.24 -2.48
N HIS A 107 -18.09 -8.09 -2.40
CA HIS A 107 -18.61 -6.81 -2.90
C HIS A 107 -18.05 -6.53 -4.30
N LYS A 108 -18.89 -6.01 -5.21
CA LYS A 108 -18.46 -5.63 -6.57
C LYS A 108 -17.51 -4.44 -6.57
N ASP A 109 -17.66 -3.55 -5.59
CA ASP A 109 -16.89 -2.32 -5.44
C ASP A 109 -16.20 -2.32 -4.08
N THR A 110 -14.93 -1.87 -4.05
CA THR A 110 -14.19 -1.69 -2.80
C THR A 110 -14.80 -0.55 -2.00
N ASP A 111 -15.11 -0.78 -0.72
CA ASP A 111 -15.59 0.27 0.18
C ASP A 111 -14.40 1.09 0.71
N TYR A 112 -14.25 2.30 0.18
CA TYR A 112 -13.22 3.25 0.58
C TYR A 112 -13.71 4.32 1.57
N THR A 113 -14.96 4.23 2.05
CA THR A 113 -15.64 5.30 2.83
C THR A 113 -14.83 5.72 4.05
N HIS A 114 -14.20 4.77 4.74
CA HIS A 114 -13.37 5.02 5.92
C HIS A 114 -11.87 5.12 5.59
N GLU A 115 -11.43 4.60 4.46
CA GLU A 115 -10.02 4.50 4.10
C GLU A 115 -9.50 5.79 3.43
N ILE A 116 -10.30 6.47 2.61
CA ILE A 116 -9.89 7.75 1.99
C ILE A 116 -9.66 8.84 3.05
N PRO A 117 -10.58 9.13 3.99
CA PRO A 117 -10.34 10.15 5.02
C PRO A 117 -9.10 9.86 5.87
N LYS A 118 -8.89 8.58 6.21
CA LYS A 118 -7.71 8.10 6.93
C LYS A 118 -6.42 8.32 6.12
N ALA A 119 -6.42 7.99 4.83
CA ALA A 119 -5.28 8.23 3.96
C ALA A 119 -4.98 9.73 3.79
N VAL A 120 -6.00 10.57 3.62
CA VAL A 120 -5.85 12.04 3.54
C VAL A 120 -5.22 12.58 4.82
N GLN A 121 -5.65 12.11 5.99
CA GLN A 121 -5.07 12.52 7.27
C GLN A 121 -3.59 12.12 7.36
N ARG A 122 -3.25 10.88 7.03
CA ARG A 122 -1.87 10.38 7.04
C ARG A 122 -0.95 11.07 6.04
N ARG A 123 -1.49 11.52 4.90
CA ARG A 123 -0.73 12.34 3.96
C ARG A 123 -0.29 13.65 4.62
N LYS A 124 -1.19 14.33 5.34
CA LYS A 124 -0.87 15.59 6.03
C LYS A 124 0.21 15.37 7.08
N GLU A 125 0.08 14.31 7.88
CA GLU A 125 1.08 13.94 8.90
C GLU A 125 2.47 13.74 8.26
N LEU A 126 2.55 12.99 7.15
CA LEU A 126 3.81 12.83 6.41
C LEU A 126 4.35 14.13 5.82
N GLU A 127 3.49 15.00 5.29
CA GLU A 127 3.91 16.30 4.73
C GLU A 127 4.46 17.23 5.82
N GLU A 128 3.87 17.21 7.02
CA GLU A 128 4.35 17.95 8.20
C GLU A 128 5.68 17.41 8.74
N GLU A 129 5.91 16.10 8.68
CA GLU A 129 7.19 15.49 9.08
C GLU A 129 8.34 15.78 8.11
N LEU A 130 8.02 16.08 6.85
CA LEU A 130 8.99 16.33 5.78
C LEU A 130 9.29 17.82 5.52
N SER A 131 8.51 18.73 6.13
CA SER A 131 8.66 20.19 6.02
C SER A 131 9.65 20.77 7.04
#